data_AF-A0A1M5MPJ4-F1
#
_entry.id   AF-A0A1M5MPJ4-F1
#
_cell.length_a   1.000
_cell.length_b   1.000
_cell.length_c   1.000
_cell.angle_alpha   90.00
_cell.angle_beta   90.00
_cell.angle_gamma   90.00
#
_symmetry.space_group_name_H-M   'P 1'
#
loop_
_entity.id
_entity.type
_entity.pdbx_description
1 polymer ?
#
loop_
_entity_poly.entity_id
_entity_poly.type
_entity_poly.pdbx_seq_one_letter_code
_entity_poly.pdbx_strand_id
1 'polypeptide(L)'
;MAKIVRTERYRRGLFGWLFRIAFWAFNLIMLAWVASYWGILSDVHVDSAHPQAAKVGMAIGGTIGTGVIMVFWMMGAVILGLLVLFTRGRKAIIEEQID
;
A
#
# COMPACT_ATOMS: atom_id res chain seq x y z
N MET A 1 49.25 -14.58 2.34
CA MET A 1 48.07 -15.45 2.57
C MET A 1 46.90 -14.79 1.88
N ALA A 2 46.33 -15.41 0.85
CA ALA A 2 45.21 -14.85 0.11
C ALA A 2 43.98 -14.76 1.04
N LYS A 3 43.34 -13.59 1.10
CA LYS A 3 42.15 -13.35 1.92
C LYS A 3 40.93 -13.29 1.02
N ILE A 4 40.02 -14.26 1.15
CA ILE A 4 38.77 -14.29 0.41
C ILE A 4 37.75 -13.41 1.15
N VAL A 5 37.30 -12.32 0.51
CA VAL A 5 36.22 -11.47 1.05
C VAL A 5 34.94 -11.73 0.27
N ARG A 6 33.95 -12.35 0.91
CA ARG A 6 32.61 -12.53 0.35
C ARG A 6 31.79 -11.27 0.57
N THR A 7 31.41 -10.61 -0.52
CA THR A 7 30.54 -9.43 -0.47
C THR A 7 29.17 -9.78 -1.05
N GLU A 8 28.17 -9.98 -0.18
CA GLU A 8 26.78 -10.16 -0.62
C GLU A 8 26.19 -8.81 -1.06
N ARG A 9 26.06 -8.57 -2.38
CA ARG A 9 25.29 -7.42 -2.89
C ARG A 9 23.92 -7.89 -3.40
N TYR A 10 22.86 -7.47 -2.70
CA TYR A 10 21.48 -7.59 -3.18
C TYR A 10 21.22 -6.57 -4.29
N ARG A 11 21.42 -6.94 -5.55
CA ARG A 11 20.96 -6.12 -6.68
C ARG A 11 19.48 -6.44 -6.94
N ARG A 12 18.57 -5.59 -6.46
CA ARG A 12 17.16 -5.65 -6.91
C ARG A 12 17.11 -5.25 -8.38
N GLY A 13 16.46 -6.05 -9.23
CA GLY A 13 16.26 -5.70 -10.64
C GLY A 13 15.30 -4.52 -10.82
N LEU A 14 15.29 -3.91 -12.00
CA LEU A 14 14.41 -2.77 -12.35
C LEU A 14 12.93 -3.08 -12.10
N PHE A 15 12.47 -4.29 -12.46
CA PHE A 15 11.10 -4.73 -12.24
C PHE A 15 10.71 -4.78 -10.75
N GLY A 16 11.59 -5.28 -9.88
CA GLY A 16 11.34 -5.31 -8.43
C GLY A 16 11.34 -3.92 -7.79
N TRP A 17 12.02 -2.95 -8.40
CA TRP A 17 11.95 -1.55 -7.98
C TRP A 17 10.63 -0.89 -8.40
N LEU A 18 10.19 -1.12 -9.64
CA LEU A 18 8.91 -0.61 -10.16
C LEU A 18 7.72 -1.07 -9.31
N PHE A 19 7.60 -2.39 -9.07
CA PHE A 19 6.50 -2.92 -8.25
C PHE A 19 6.55 -2.44 -6.80
N ARG A 20 7.75 -2.24 -6.26
CA ARG A 20 7.90 -1.67 -4.91
C ARG A 20 7.34 -0.24 -4.85
N ILE A 21 7.64 0.59 -5.84
CA ILE A 21 7.10 1.95 -5.90
C ILE A 21 5.59 1.91 -6.08
N ALA A 22 5.09 1.07 -7.01
CA ALA A 22 3.66 0.91 -7.22
C ALA A 22 2.92 0.48 -5.94
N PHE A 23 3.49 -0.44 -5.16
CA PHE A 23 2.93 -0.86 -3.87
C PHE A 23 2.82 0.31 -2.88
N TRP A 24 3.89 1.09 -2.71
CA TRP A 24 3.86 2.24 -1.79
C TRP A 24 2.93 3.35 -2.29
N ALA A 25 2.94 3.65 -3.58
CA ALA A 25 2.05 4.63 -4.20
C ALA A 25 0.57 4.23 -4.03
N PHE A 26 0.23 2.97 -4.29
CA PHE A 26 -1.11 2.45 -4.08
C PHE A 26 -1.57 2.62 -2.62
N ASN A 27 -0.74 2.23 -1.65
CA ASN A 27 -1.09 2.37 -0.23
C ASN A 27 -1.29 3.84 0.18
N LEU A 28 -0.47 4.76 -0.33
CA LEU A 28 -0.64 6.19 -0.07
C LEU A 28 -1.95 6.73 -0.68
N ILE A 29 -2.27 6.33 -1.91
CA ILE A 29 -3.51 6.72 -2.58
C ILE A 29 -4.72 6.18 -1.80
N MET A 30 -4.68 4.92 -1.34
CA MET A 30 -5.76 4.34 -0.55
C MET A 30 -5.95 5.06 0.78
N LEU A 31 -4.86 5.43 1.45
CA LEU A 31 -4.91 6.20 2.69
C LEU A 31 -5.54 7.58 2.46
N ALA A 32 -5.11 8.28 1.40
CA ALA A 32 -5.70 9.56 1.01
C ALA A 32 -7.19 9.43 0.64
N TRP A 33 -7.59 8.32 0.01
CA TRP A 33 -8.98 8.07 -0.38
C TRP A 33 -9.88 7.86 0.85
N VAL A 34 -9.45 7.04 1.82
CA VAL A 34 -10.19 6.86 3.09
C VAL A 34 -10.29 8.20 3.85
N ALA A 35 -9.19 8.94 3.95
CA ALA A 35 -9.18 10.24 4.64
C ALA A 35 -10.14 11.24 3.98
N SER A 36 -10.12 11.33 2.64
CA SER A 36 -11.05 12.16 1.87
C SER A 36 -12.50 11.75 2.07
N TYR A 37 -12.78 10.43 2.03
CA TYR A 37 -14.11 9.91 2.26
C TYR A 37 -14.65 10.25 3.65
N TRP A 38 -13.84 10.09 4.70
CA TRP A 38 -14.23 10.47 6.05
C TRP A 38 -14.40 11.98 6.23
N GLY A 39 -13.61 12.81 5.54
CA GLY A 39 -13.81 14.25 5.51
C GLY A 39 -15.17 14.66 4.93
N ILE A 40 -15.61 14.00 3.85
CA ILE A 40 -16.95 14.24 3.29
C ILE A 40 -18.03 13.84 4.30
N LEU A 41 -17.86 12.73 5.01
CA LEU A 41 -18.83 12.30 6.02
C LEU A 41 -18.92 13.31 7.19
N SER A 42 -17.82 13.94 7.60
CA SER A 42 -17.89 14.94 8.67
C SER A 42 -18.71 16.18 8.30
N ASP A 43 -18.67 16.59 7.04
CA ASP A 43 -19.28 17.86 6.60
C ASP A 43 -20.81 17.77 6.40
N VAL A 44 -21.34 16.58 6.09
CA VAL A 44 -22.78 16.37 5.79
C VAL A 44 -23.70 16.62 7.01
N HIS A 45 -23.15 16.67 8.24
CA HIS A 45 -23.91 16.95 9.46
C HIS A 45 -24.45 18.38 9.57
N VAL A 46 -23.92 19.34 8.79
CA VAL A 46 -24.17 20.78 9.01
C VAL A 46 -25.42 21.28 8.25
N ASP A 47 -25.80 20.68 7.13
CA ASP A 47 -26.80 21.24 6.19
C ASP A 47 -28.09 20.40 6.00
N SER A 48 -28.38 19.44 6.88
CA SER A 48 -29.48 18.50 6.67
C SER A 48 -30.84 18.99 7.21
N ALA A 49 -31.85 19.12 6.33
CA ALA A 49 -33.24 19.46 6.68
C ALA A 49 -33.93 18.43 7.62
N HIS A 50 -33.43 17.19 7.66
CA HIS A 50 -33.88 16.12 8.57
C HIS A 50 -32.68 15.50 9.33
N PRO A 51 -32.25 16.10 10.46
CA PRO A 51 -31.00 15.73 11.14
C PRO A 51 -30.94 14.28 11.60
N GLN A 52 -32.07 13.70 12.01
CA GLN A 52 -32.14 12.33 12.52
C GLN A 52 -31.95 11.29 11.40
N ALA A 53 -32.66 11.47 10.28
CA ALA A 53 -32.55 10.58 9.12
C ALA A 53 -31.17 10.68 8.46
N ALA A 54 -30.61 11.90 8.38
CA ALA A 54 -29.27 12.13 7.86
C ALA A 54 -28.19 11.45 8.72
N LYS A 55 -28.27 11.54 10.05
CA LYS A 55 -27.34 10.84 10.97
C LYS A 55 -27.38 9.33 10.80
N VAL A 56 -28.57 8.72 10.72
CA VAL A 56 -28.72 7.28 10.56
C VAL A 56 -28.22 6.82 9.18
N GLY A 57 -28.61 7.53 8.12
CA GLY A 57 -28.16 7.25 6.76
C GLY A 57 -26.64 7.38 6.61
N MET A 58 -26.04 8.36 7.27
CA MET A 58 -24.59 8.56 7.24
C MET A 58 -23.83 7.51 8.05
N ALA A 59 -24.34 7.08 9.22
CA ALA A 59 -23.72 6.00 9.98
C ALA A 59 -23.71 4.68 9.18
N ILE A 60 -24.83 4.34 8.54
CA ILE A 60 -24.95 3.14 7.72
C ILE A 60 -24.11 3.27 6.45
N GLY A 61 -24.31 4.35 5.68
CA GLY A 61 -23.61 4.61 4.43
C GLY A 61 -22.09 4.75 4.62
N GLY A 62 -21.68 5.40 5.71
CA GLY A 62 -20.27 5.56 6.11
C GLY A 62 -19.61 4.23 6.43
N THR A 63 -20.30 3.35 7.15
CA THR A 63 -19.79 2.00 7.46
C THR A 63 -19.67 1.15 6.20
N ILE A 64 -20.70 1.16 5.35
CA ILE A 64 -20.70 0.40 4.08
C ILE A 64 -19.61 0.92 3.15
N GLY A 65 -19.55 2.24 2.92
CA GLY A 65 -18.56 2.84 2.04
C GLY A 65 -17.13 2.63 2.54
N THR A 66 -16.88 2.81 3.84
CA THR A 66 -15.57 2.47 4.44
C THR A 66 -15.25 0.98 4.25
N GLY A 67 -16.22 0.09 4.49
CA GLY A 67 -16.04 -1.35 4.31
C GLY A 67 -15.65 -1.73 2.88
N VAL A 68 -16.30 -1.15 1.88
CA VAL A 68 -15.97 -1.36 0.46
C VAL A 68 -14.55 -0.89 0.14
N ILE A 69 -14.17 0.31 0.60
CA ILE A 69 -12.82 0.85 0.38
C ILE A 69 -11.78 -0.06 1.05
N MET A 70 -12.03 -0.54 2.27
CA MET A 70 -11.11 -1.44 2.99
C MET A 70 -10.94 -2.78 2.28
N VAL A 71 -12.01 -3.39 1.78
CA VAL A 71 -11.93 -4.64 1.01
C VAL A 71 -11.11 -4.44 -0.27
N PHE A 72 -11.36 -3.35 -0.99
CA PHE A 72 -10.58 -3.00 -2.19
C PHE A 72 -9.10 -2.75 -1.86
N TRP A 73 -8.82 -2.05 -0.76
CA TRP A 73 -7.47 -1.81 -0.27
C TRP A 73 -6.76 -3.14 0.02
N MET A 74 -7.37 -4.01 0.82
CA MET A 74 -6.78 -5.30 1.19
C MET A 74 -6.47 -6.14 -0.05
N MET A 75 -7.41 -6.28 -0.98
CA MET A 75 -7.19 -7.04 -2.21
C MET A 75 -6.04 -6.46 -3.04
N GLY A 76 -6.03 -5.15 -3.27
CA GLY A 76 -4.96 -4.48 -4.02
C GLY A 76 -3.59 -4.59 -3.34
N ALA A 77 -3.54 -4.45 -2.02
CA ALA A 77 -2.32 -4.59 -1.24
C ALA A 77 -1.78 -6.02 -1.26
N VAL A 78 -2.65 -7.04 -1.17
CA VAL A 78 -2.24 -8.44 -1.28
C VAL A 78 -1.69 -8.73 -2.68
N ILE A 79 -2.39 -8.33 -3.74
CA ILE A 79 -1.95 -8.58 -5.12
C ILE A 79 -0.60 -7.90 -5.39
N LEU A 80 -0.47 -6.60 -5.09
CA LEU A 80 0.79 -5.87 -5.29
C LEU A 80 1.90 -6.39 -4.37
N GLY A 81 1.58 -6.77 -3.12
CA GLY A 81 2.53 -7.34 -2.18
C GLY A 81 3.12 -8.66 -2.67
N LEU A 82 2.29 -9.53 -3.24
CA LEU A 82 2.73 -10.77 -3.89
C LEU A 82 3.62 -10.48 -5.11
N LEU A 83 3.25 -9.51 -5.95
CA LEU A 83 4.08 -9.10 -7.10
C LEU A 83 5.44 -8.57 -6.65
N VAL A 84 5.50 -7.76 -5.59
CA VAL A 84 6.75 -7.28 -4.99
C VAL A 84 7.60 -8.44 -4.46
N LEU A 85 6.97 -9.43 -3.82
CA LEU A 85 7.67 -10.60 -3.31
C LEU A 85 8.28 -11.43 -4.44
N PHE A 86 7.51 -11.72 -5.49
CA PHE A 86 7.96 -12.55 -6.62
C PHE A 86 8.99 -11.85 -7.51
N THR A 87 8.97 -10.51 -7.58
CA THR A 87 9.95 -9.72 -8.34
C THR A 87 11.21 -9.35 -7.55
N ARG A 88 11.34 -9.82 -6.31
CA ARG A 88 12.53 -9.59 -5.48
C ARG A 88 13.72 -10.38 -6.05
N GLY A 89 14.71 -9.67 -6.59
CA GLY A 89 15.91 -10.26 -7.22
C GLY A 89 16.64 -11.26 -6.32
N ARG A 90 17.19 -12.32 -6.93
CA ARG A 90 18.01 -13.34 -6.25
C ARG A 90 19.31 -12.74 -5.70
N LYS A 91 19.79 -13.32 -4.59
CA LYS A 91 21.08 -12.95 -3.97
C LYS A 91 22.21 -13.21 -4.97
N ALA A 92 23.01 -12.19 -5.28
CA ALA A 92 24.26 -12.37 -6.01
C ALA A 92 25.40 -12.43 -4.98
N ILE A 93 26.08 -13.56 -4.92
CA ILE A 93 27.29 -13.74 -4.11
C ILE A 93 28.45 -13.36 -5.01
N ILE A 94 29.15 -12.27 -4.67
CA ILE A 94 30.35 -11.82 -5.38
C ILE A 94 31.55 -12.22 -4.52
N GLU A 95 32.40 -13.10 -5.06
CA GLU A 95 33.66 -13.49 -4.45
C GLU A 95 34.76 -12.62 -5.08
N GLU A 96 35.40 -11.78 -4.27
CA GLU A 96 36.52 -10.95 -4.70
C GLU A 96 37.80 -11.54 -4.07
N GLN A 97 38.72 -12.02 -4.92
CA GLN A 97 40.07 -12.38 -4.48
C GLN A 97 40.91 -11.11 -4.42
N ILE A 98 41.41 -10.81 -3.23
CA ILE A 98 42.36 -9.72 -2.99
C ILE A 98 43.73 -10.38 -2.77
N ASP A 99 44.66 -10.14 -3.68
CA ASP A 99 46.07 -10.56 -3.61
C ASP A 99 46.89 -9.62 -2.70
#